data_AF-A0A0G4H6U3-F1
#
_entry.id   AF-A0A0G4H6U3-F1
#
_cell.length_a   1.000
_cell.length_b   1.000
_cell.length_c   1.000
_cell.angle_alpha   90.00
_cell.angle_beta   90.00
_cell.angle_gamma   90.00
#
_symmetry.space_group_name_H-M   'P 1'
#
loop_
_entity.id
_entity.type
_entity.pdbx_description
1 polymer ?
#
loop_
_entity_poly.entity_id
_entity_poly.type
_entity_poly.pdbx_seq_one_letter_code
_entity_poly.pdbx_strand_id
1 'polypeptide(L)'
;MKLASALLLLCLSATCAFARRLSGFLSGLPSRQRDGARQATVLEAIQKGSKVLILKPESYFYGFTGDVVVVDKNPFYPYGVTVKFPSMQYKGLNTFNFKLDELQEVAPPAPKKKKKKAAVNPAAEPAEPAASS
;
A
#
# COMPACT_ATOMS: atom_id res chain seq x y z
N MET A 1 64.40 30.23 -23.42
CA MET A 1 63.25 29.32 -23.15
C MET A 1 62.47 29.71 -21.89
N LYS A 2 61.97 30.95 -21.77
CA LYS A 2 61.13 31.37 -20.62
C LYS A 2 59.74 31.91 -21.00
N LEU A 3 59.43 31.98 -22.30
CA LEU A 3 58.17 32.54 -22.82
C LEU A 3 57.07 31.50 -23.07
N ALA A 4 57.43 30.24 -23.33
CA ALA A 4 56.45 29.17 -23.60
C ALA A 4 55.72 28.65 -22.34
N SER A 5 56.32 28.78 -21.15
CA SER A 5 55.74 28.29 -19.89
C SER A 5 54.71 29.28 -19.29
N ALA A 6 54.87 30.58 -19.52
CA ALA A 6 53.94 31.60 -19.02
C ALA A 6 52.60 31.62 -19.79
N LEU A 7 52.63 31.26 -21.09
CA LEU A 7 51.43 31.21 -21.94
C LEU A 7 50.54 29.99 -21.63
N LEU A 8 51.13 28.89 -21.13
CA LEU A 8 50.41 27.67 -20.77
C LEU A 8 49.77 27.78 -19.37
N LEU A 9 50.31 28.61 -18.48
CA LEU A 9 49.77 28.87 -17.13
C LEU A 9 48.65 29.92 -17.09
N LEU A 10 48.50 30.74 -18.12
CA LEU A 10 47.42 31.74 -18.21
C LEU A 10 46.10 31.14 -18.73
N CYS A 11 46.17 30.03 -19.48
CA CYS A 11 44.99 29.32 -19.98
C CYS A 11 44.33 28.38 -18.94
N LEU A 12 45.05 27.96 -17.90
CA LEU A 12 44.52 27.05 -16.88
C LEU A 12 43.69 27.76 -15.80
N SER A 13 43.86 29.07 -15.64
CA SER A 13 43.09 29.88 -14.67
C SER A 13 41.83 30.50 -15.28
N ALA A 14 41.80 30.76 -16.59
CA ALA A 14 40.64 31.31 -17.28
C ALA A 14 39.50 30.28 -17.53
N THR A 15 39.80 28.98 -17.53
CA THR A 15 38.79 27.90 -17.62
C THR A 15 38.20 27.53 -16.25
N CYS A 16 38.97 27.67 -15.17
CA CYS A 16 38.51 27.32 -13.82
C CYS A 16 37.40 28.26 -13.29
N ALA A 17 37.37 29.51 -13.75
CA ALA A 17 36.36 30.49 -13.32
C ALA A 17 35.01 30.35 -14.04
N PHE A 18 34.97 29.80 -15.27
CA PHE A 18 33.72 29.62 -16.02
C PHE A 18 32.93 28.38 -15.56
N ALA A 19 33.61 27.34 -15.07
CA ALA A 19 32.98 26.11 -14.59
C ALA A 19 32.20 26.27 -13.26
N ARG A 20 32.38 27.38 -12.53
CA ARG A 20 31.69 27.63 -11.24
C ARG A 20 30.47 28.54 -11.34
N ARG A 21 30.13 29.07 -12.51
CA ARG A 21 28.99 29.98 -12.70
C ARG A 21 27.79 29.36 -13.42
N LEU A 22 27.81 28.03 -13.60
CA LEU A 22 26.65 27.22 -13.99
C LEU A 22 26.19 26.24 -12.88
N SER A 23 26.96 26.07 -11.80
CA SER A 23 26.60 25.14 -10.71
C SER A 23 25.57 25.71 -9.72
N GLY A 24 25.16 26.97 -9.87
CA GLY A 24 24.25 27.66 -8.94
C GLY A 24 22.80 27.78 -9.38
N PHE A 25 22.42 27.35 -10.60
CA PHE A 25 21.04 27.51 -11.12
C PHE A 25 20.25 26.18 -11.20
N LEU A 26 20.75 25.12 -10.55
CA LEU A 26 20.12 23.79 -10.52
C LEU A 26 19.92 23.30 -9.07
N SER A 27 19.56 24.19 -8.14
CA SER A 27 19.24 23.83 -6.74
C SER A 27 17.76 24.04 -6.37
N GLY A 28 16.89 24.22 -7.37
CA GLY A 28 15.48 24.60 -7.16
C GLY A 28 14.43 23.56 -7.57
N LEU A 29 14.77 22.28 -7.75
CA LEU A 29 13.73 21.26 -7.96
C LEU A 29 13.15 20.84 -6.60
N PRO A 30 11.84 21.02 -6.35
CA PRO A 30 11.23 20.54 -5.13
C PRO A 30 11.41 19.02 -5.09
N SER A 31 12.07 18.58 -4.03
CA SER A 31 12.34 17.19 -3.70
C SER A 31 11.03 16.43 -3.48
N ARG A 32 10.48 15.89 -4.57
CA ARG A 32 9.39 14.92 -4.58
C ARG A 32 9.90 13.53 -4.20
N GLN A 33 10.51 13.41 -3.03
CA GLN A 33 10.96 12.13 -2.48
C GLN A 33 10.74 12.12 -0.97
N ARG A 34 9.47 12.03 -0.54
CA ARG A 34 9.17 11.70 0.86
C ARG A 34 7.98 10.75 1.05
N ASP A 35 7.16 10.52 0.03
CA ASP A 35 5.93 9.76 0.18
C ASP A 35 6.14 8.23 0.13
N GLY A 36 7.18 7.74 -0.58
CA GLY A 36 7.43 6.29 -0.70
C GLY A 36 7.90 5.61 0.59
N ALA A 37 8.67 6.30 1.44
CA ALA A 37 9.18 5.74 2.69
C ALA A 37 8.09 5.58 3.76
N ARG A 38 7.05 6.44 3.72
CA ARG A 38 5.85 6.26 4.56
C ARG A 38 5.02 5.06 4.11
N GLN A 39 4.96 4.78 2.81
CA GLN A 39 4.21 3.62 2.29
C GLN A 39 4.87 2.28 2.66
N ALA A 40 6.20 2.23 2.80
CA ALA A 40 6.91 1.02 3.21
C ALA A 40 6.59 0.58 4.65
N THR A 41 6.37 1.52 5.57
CA THR A 41 5.96 1.18 6.95
C THR A 41 4.50 0.71 7.03
N VAL A 42 3.62 1.19 6.13
CA VAL A 42 2.21 0.75 6.06
C VAL A 42 2.08 -0.62 5.38
N LEU A 43 2.89 -0.89 4.36
CA LEU A 43 2.99 -2.21 3.71
C LEU A 43 3.38 -3.33 4.68
N GLU A 44 4.23 -3.01 5.66
CA GLU A 44 4.65 -3.96 6.70
C GLU A 44 3.63 -4.08 7.84
N ALA A 45 2.79 -3.06 8.04
CA ALA A 45 1.78 -3.05 9.07
C ALA A 45 0.55 -3.92 8.70
N ILE A 46 0.04 -3.85 7.46
CA ILE A 46 -1.21 -4.53 7.09
C ILE A 46 -0.96 -6.02 6.82
N GLN A 47 -1.15 -6.84 7.85
CA GLN A 47 -1.09 -8.29 7.72
C GLN A 47 -2.44 -8.88 7.30
N LYS A 48 -2.40 -10.01 6.59
CA LYS A 48 -3.59 -10.82 6.32
C LYS A 48 -4.30 -11.20 7.62
N GLY A 49 -5.60 -10.94 7.69
CA GLY A 49 -6.43 -11.18 8.88
C GLY A 49 -6.45 -10.03 9.89
N SER A 50 -5.80 -8.91 9.59
CA SER A 50 -5.96 -7.67 10.37
C SER A 50 -7.30 -7.02 10.08
N LYS A 51 -7.78 -6.21 11.03
CA LYS A 51 -8.98 -5.39 10.84
C LYS A 51 -8.61 -4.01 10.36
N VAL A 52 -9.18 -3.60 9.23
CA VAL A 52 -8.89 -2.33 8.58
C VAL A 52 -10.15 -1.48 8.46
N LEU A 53 -10.00 -0.19 8.70
CA LEU A 53 -10.99 0.86 8.45
C LEU A 53 -10.73 1.46 7.07
N ILE A 54 -11.81 1.70 6.31
CA ILE A 54 -11.73 2.29 4.97
C ILE A 54 -11.87 3.81 5.06
N LEU A 55 -10.87 4.54 4.56
CA LEU A 55 -10.82 6.01 4.52
C LEU A 55 -11.19 6.61 3.15
N LYS A 56 -11.54 5.78 2.18
CA LYS A 56 -11.94 6.25 0.85
C LYS A 56 -13.38 6.78 0.85
N PRO A 57 -13.64 8.08 0.63
CA PRO A 57 -14.99 8.64 0.69
C PRO A 57 -15.92 8.13 -0.43
N GLU A 58 -15.35 7.64 -1.53
CA GLU A 58 -16.11 7.05 -2.65
C GLU A 58 -16.59 5.62 -2.37
N SER A 59 -16.01 4.95 -1.35
CA SER A 59 -16.37 3.58 -1.02
C SER A 59 -17.66 3.55 -0.21
N TYR A 60 -18.54 2.60 -0.52
CA TYR A 60 -19.72 2.34 0.31
C TYR A 60 -19.36 2.00 1.76
N PHE A 61 -18.20 1.36 1.96
CA PHE A 61 -17.71 0.96 3.27
C PHE A 61 -16.88 2.05 3.95
N TYR A 62 -17.01 3.31 3.54
CA TYR A 62 -16.33 4.42 4.20
C TYR A 62 -16.70 4.48 5.68
N GLY A 63 -15.69 4.49 6.56
CA GLY A 63 -15.89 4.46 8.01
C GLY A 63 -16.30 3.11 8.61
N PHE A 64 -16.43 2.06 7.79
CA PHE A 64 -16.67 0.69 8.26
C PHE A 64 -15.36 -0.10 8.35
N THR A 65 -15.33 -1.06 9.28
CA THR A 65 -14.23 -2.00 9.43
C THR A 65 -14.47 -3.30 8.67
N GLY A 66 -13.45 -3.82 8.01
CA GLY A 66 -13.47 -5.11 7.32
C GLY A 66 -12.25 -5.97 7.65
N ASP A 67 -12.34 -7.25 7.29
CA ASP A 67 -11.29 -8.24 7.52
C ASP A 67 -10.46 -8.43 6.25
N VAL A 68 -9.13 -8.31 6.36
CA VAL A 68 -8.22 -8.50 5.22
C VAL A 68 -8.07 -9.98 4.90
N VAL A 69 -8.37 -10.38 3.66
CA VAL A 69 -8.30 -11.79 3.22
C VAL A 69 -6.99 -12.08 2.49
N VAL A 70 -6.59 -11.17 1.60
CA VAL A 70 -5.40 -11.32 0.75
C VAL A 70 -4.70 -9.97 0.68
N VAL A 71 -3.38 -10.03 0.71
CA VAL A 71 -2.50 -8.89 0.48
C VAL A 71 -1.51 -9.31 -0.60
N ASP A 72 -1.66 -8.72 -1.78
CA ASP A 72 -0.78 -8.90 -2.92
C ASP A 72 0.39 -7.92 -2.81
N LYS A 73 1.61 -8.45 -2.76
CA LYS A 73 2.85 -7.67 -2.58
C LYS A 73 3.45 -7.17 -3.91
N ASN A 74 2.71 -7.30 -5.01
CA ASN A 74 3.21 -6.97 -6.33
C ASN A 74 3.26 -5.44 -6.49
N PRO A 75 4.45 -4.84 -6.73
CA PRO A 75 4.61 -3.38 -6.73
C PRO A 75 3.90 -2.68 -7.91
N PHE A 76 3.54 -3.43 -8.94
CA PHE A 76 2.87 -2.90 -10.14
C PHE A 76 1.35 -2.79 -10.00
N TYR A 77 0.74 -3.50 -9.06
CA TYR A 77 -0.72 -3.50 -8.88
C TYR A 77 -1.09 -2.63 -7.67
N PRO A 78 -1.65 -1.42 -7.87
CA PRO A 78 -1.89 -0.48 -6.77
C PRO A 78 -3.02 -0.92 -5.83
N TYR A 79 -3.86 -1.89 -6.22
CA TYR A 79 -5.01 -2.40 -5.47
C TYR A 79 -4.76 -3.80 -4.92
N GLY A 80 -3.68 -3.95 -4.16
CA GLY A 80 -3.24 -5.26 -3.67
C GLY A 80 -3.98 -5.79 -2.44
N VAL A 81 -4.87 -5.02 -1.81
CA VAL A 81 -5.50 -5.46 -0.55
C VAL A 81 -6.96 -5.85 -0.78
N THR A 82 -7.27 -7.14 -0.61
CA THR A 82 -8.66 -7.62 -0.67
C THR A 82 -9.26 -7.71 0.73
N VAL A 83 -10.35 -6.99 0.95
CA VAL A 83 -11.08 -6.93 2.22
C VAL A 83 -12.46 -7.57 2.07
N LYS A 84 -12.84 -8.39 3.06
CA LYS A 84 -14.20 -8.92 3.20
C LYS A 84 -14.93 -8.20 4.32
N PHE A 85 -16.14 -7.76 4.02
CA PHE A 85 -17.00 -7.11 5.01
C PHE A 85 -18.11 -8.04 5.51
N PRO A 86 -18.57 -7.85 6.76
CA PRO A 86 -19.71 -8.58 7.28
C PRO A 86 -21.03 -8.13 6.64
N SER A 87 -21.12 -6.85 6.25
CA SER A 87 -22.29 -6.31 5.53
C SER A 87 -22.15 -6.50 4.03
N MET A 88 -23.25 -6.83 3.37
CA MET A 88 -23.33 -6.91 1.91
C MET A 88 -23.62 -5.53 1.30
N GLN A 89 -23.07 -5.26 0.13
CA GLN A 89 -23.46 -4.11 -0.68
C GLN A 89 -24.76 -4.39 -1.45
N TYR A 90 -25.39 -3.35 -2.02
CA TYR A 90 -26.58 -3.49 -2.88
C TYR A 90 -26.47 -4.56 -3.98
N LYS A 91 -25.24 -4.82 -4.48
CA LYS A 91 -24.99 -5.82 -5.53
C LYS A 91 -24.73 -7.23 -5.00
N GLY A 92 -24.97 -7.48 -3.71
CA GLY A 92 -24.71 -8.78 -3.06
C GLY A 92 -23.22 -9.11 -2.94
N LEU A 93 -22.32 -8.16 -3.21
CA LEU A 93 -20.87 -8.33 -3.10
C LEU A 93 -20.38 -7.72 -1.78
N ASN A 94 -19.48 -8.41 -1.11
CA ASN A 94 -18.84 -7.96 0.13
C ASN A 94 -17.31 -8.07 0.09
N THR A 95 -16.74 -8.44 -1.06
CA THR A 95 -15.30 -8.55 -1.33
C THR A 95 -14.87 -7.41 -2.22
N PHE A 96 -13.98 -6.54 -1.74
CA PHE A 96 -13.48 -5.39 -2.50
C PHE A 96 -11.98 -5.24 -2.37
N ASN A 97 -11.36 -4.62 -3.38
CA ASN A 97 -9.93 -4.36 -3.43
C ASN A 97 -9.65 -2.89 -3.14
N PHE A 98 -8.66 -2.64 -2.29
CA PHE A 98 -8.25 -1.32 -1.86
C PHE A 98 -6.76 -1.15 -2.05
N LYS A 99 -6.36 0.12 -2.13
CA LYS A 99 -4.97 0.55 -2.02
C LYS A 99 -4.56 0.63 -0.56
N LEU A 100 -3.27 0.85 -0.31
CA LEU A 100 -2.72 0.88 1.05
C LEU A 100 -2.85 2.26 1.70
N ASP A 101 -2.90 3.31 0.89
CA ASP A 101 -3.04 4.71 1.32
C ASP A 101 -4.45 5.05 1.83
N GLU A 102 -5.44 4.25 1.48
CA GLU A 102 -6.85 4.44 1.88
C GLU A 102 -7.29 3.53 3.03
N LEU A 103 -6.36 2.75 3.60
CA LEU A 103 -6.62 1.83 4.71
C LEU A 103 -5.96 2.34 5.99
N GLN A 104 -6.69 2.20 7.09
CA GLN A 104 -6.17 2.42 8.42
C GLN A 104 -6.36 1.16 9.27
N GLU A 105 -5.29 0.66 9.86
CA GLU A 105 -5.38 -0.46 10.79
C GLU A 105 -6.01 -0.03 12.12
N VAL A 106 -7.06 -0.75 12.53
CA VAL A 106 -7.74 -0.50 13.82
C VAL A 106 -7.32 -1.55 14.85
N ALA A 107 -7.04 -2.78 14.40
CA ALA A 107 -6.56 -3.83 15.28
C ALA A 107 -5.52 -4.70 14.57
N PRO A 108 -4.36 -4.95 15.21
CA PRO A 108 -3.41 -5.94 14.73
C PRO A 108 -4.07 -7.33 14.71
N PRO A 109 -3.57 -8.28 13.90
CA PRO A 109 -4.18 -9.58 13.75
C PRO A 109 -4.27 -10.25 15.12
N ALA A 110 -5.49 -10.59 15.55
CA ALA A 110 -5.68 -11.23 16.85
C ALA A 110 -4.83 -12.51 16.90
N PRO A 111 -4.01 -12.74 17.96
CA PRO A 111 -3.28 -13.97 18.09
C PRO A 111 -4.30 -15.10 18.13
N LYS A 112 -4.18 -16.06 17.20
CA LYS A 112 -5.07 -17.21 17.05
C LYS A 112 -5.17 -17.95 18.39
N LYS A 113 -6.17 -17.64 19.21
CA LYS A 113 -6.59 -18.51 20.30
C LYS A 113 -7.03 -19.80 19.61
N LYS A 114 -6.27 -20.89 19.83
CA LYS A 114 -6.63 -22.25 19.44
C LYS A 114 -8.00 -22.55 20.05
N LYS A 115 -9.10 -22.32 19.32
CA LYS A 115 -10.38 -22.95 19.62
C LYS A 115 -10.15 -24.45 19.42
N LYS A 116 -10.13 -25.18 20.53
CA LYS A 116 -10.19 -26.65 20.54
C LYS A 116 -11.36 -27.07 19.63
N LYS A 117 -11.06 -28.00 18.73
CA LYS A 117 -12.07 -28.80 18.02
C LYS A 117 -12.99 -29.46 19.06
N ALA A 118 -14.28 -29.17 18.98
CA ALA A 118 -15.37 -30.12 19.19
C ALA A 118 -16.17 -30.00 17.89
N ALA A 119 -16.07 -30.87 16.89
CA ALA A 119 -16.41 -32.29 16.88
C ALA A 119 -17.83 -32.54 17.41
N VAL A 120 -18.84 -32.22 16.58
CA VAL A 120 -19.86 -33.19 16.16
C VAL A 120 -20.14 -32.95 14.67
N ASN A 121 -20.27 -34.06 13.97
CA ASN A 121 -20.11 -34.31 12.54
C ASN A 121 -21.46 -34.33 11.79
N PRO A 122 -21.45 -34.46 10.45
CA PRO A 122 -22.53 -34.10 9.54
C PRO A 122 -23.51 -35.26 9.30
N ALA A 123 -24.75 -34.94 8.90
CA ALA A 123 -25.59 -35.68 7.95
C ALA A 123 -27.05 -35.24 8.10
N ALA A 124 -27.64 -34.75 7.01
CA ALA A 124 -28.99 -35.08 6.51
C ALA A 124 -29.54 -33.93 5.65
N GLU A 125 -29.27 -34.00 4.36
CA GLU A 125 -30.20 -33.56 3.31
C GLU A 125 -31.18 -34.73 3.06
N PRO A 126 -32.30 -34.57 2.33
CA PRO A 126 -33.53 -33.84 2.64
C PRO A 126 -34.68 -34.82 2.98
N ALA A 127 -35.75 -34.35 3.63
CA ALA A 127 -37.02 -35.07 3.71
C ALA A 127 -38.17 -34.13 3.37
N GLU A 128 -38.67 -34.22 2.14
CA GLU A 128 -40.09 -34.00 1.88
C GLU A 128 -40.90 -34.99 2.72
N PRO A 129 -42.04 -34.54 3.26
CA PRO A 129 -43.21 -35.41 3.16
C PRO A 129 -44.45 -34.66 2.63
N ALA A 130 -45.01 -35.25 1.57
CA ALA A 130 -46.43 -35.51 1.35
C ALA A 130 -47.48 -34.41 1.62
N ALA A 131 -48.20 -34.07 0.55
CA ALA A 131 -49.65 -33.88 0.48
C ALA A 131 -50.45 -33.74 1.80
N SER A 132 -51.16 -32.62 1.97
CA SER A 132 -52.62 -32.57 2.18
C SER A 132 -53.09 -31.16 2.57
N SER A 133 -53.82 -30.51 1.65
CA SER A 133 -55.04 -29.69 1.83
C SER A 133 -55.22 -28.77 0.63
#